data_AF-A9KLY6-F1
#
_entry.id   AF-A9KLY6-F1
#
_cell.length_a   1.000
_cell.length_b   1.000
_cell.length_c   1.000
_cell.angle_alpha   90.00
_cell.angle_beta   90.00
_cell.angle_gamma   90.00
#
_symmetry.space_group_name_H-M   'P 1'
#
loop_
_entity.id
_entity.type
_entity.pdbx_description
1 polymer ?
#
loop_
_entity_poly.entity_id
_entity_poly.type
_entity_poly.pdbx_seq_one_letter_code
_entity_poly.pdbx_strand_id
1 'polypeptide(L)'
;MKNEKLIRSIGNVEDKFIEEAAPQHKATSKRKTLSLKRIIFRYLPIAACITILIFGTTVSAANYIQKSISSFYLRYLSPEEMAVADAMAEQYGVKVYFDALKSDDMYKQYFAINKLVEYYNDEKVRLEAIQALTPFLTNEDEKLADAAAFSLSVLKKEFNDPRIVHMADGTLIFTLFNDYSDYGSYNQIWKIKDGELSELASFERPKMYITQIIPSPDRKLFAVTFVSNKSGYLMIWDLENGITSPELIDSARIMVAKDLDYTFWQRSDYENYSGAESIEWTDNDSIEFRASLTYNGTEIVKEAIVQFNFRQKQMEYNIIK
;
A
#
# COMPACT_ATOMS: atom_id res chain seq x y z
N MET A 1 -6.87 -4.62 -18.15
CA MET A 1 -7.67 -3.51 -18.74
C MET A 1 -6.69 -2.53 -19.37
N LYS A 2 -6.86 -2.16 -20.65
CA LYS A 2 -5.84 -1.51 -21.48
C LYS A 2 -5.56 -0.05 -21.08
N ASN A 3 -4.28 0.34 -21.14
CA ASN A 3 -3.69 1.66 -20.87
C ASN A 3 -4.41 2.86 -21.54
N GLU A 4 -5.25 2.63 -22.55
CA GLU A 4 -6.01 3.67 -23.25
C GLU A 4 -7.07 4.37 -22.39
N LYS A 5 -7.62 3.70 -21.36
CA LYS A 5 -8.62 4.32 -20.47
C LYS A 5 -7.99 5.32 -19.48
N LEU A 6 -6.74 5.09 -19.06
CA LEU A 6 -6.02 5.96 -18.13
C LEU A 6 -5.52 7.24 -18.82
N ILE A 7 -5.14 7.12 -20.10
CA ILE A 7 -4.67 8.25 -20.92
C ILE A 7 -5.84 9.15 -21.33
N ARG A 8 -7.05 8.61 -21.51
CA ARG A 8 -8.27 9.39 -21.84
C ARG A 8 -8.89 10.13 -20.65
N SER A 9 -8.55 9.78 -19.40
CA SER A 9 -9.03 10.50 -18.21
C SER A 9 -8.24 11.77 -17.89
N ILE A 10 -7.13 12.01 -18.62
CA ILE A 10 -6.35 13.24 -18.55
C ILE A 10 -6.73 14.05 -19.78
N GLY A 11 -7.47 15.14 -19.58
CA GLY A 11 -8.08 15.91 -20.66
C GLY A 11 -7.07 16.48 -21.67
N ASN A 12 -7.50 16.45 -22.94
CA ASN A 12 -6.99 17.16 -24.13
C ASN A 12 -5.51 16.96 -24.50
N VAL A 13 -5.25 15.91 -25.29
CA VAL A 13 -4.14 15.89 -26.25
C VAL A 13 -4.73 15.59 -27.64
N GLU A 14 -4.47 16.47 -28.61
CA GLU A 14 -4.99 16.39 -29.97
C GLU A 14 -4.63 15.05 -30.65
N ASP A 15 -5.58 14.49 -31.42
CA ASP A 15 -5.55 13.17 -32.10
C ASP A 15 -4.40 12.96 -33.10
N LYS A 16 -3.52 13.94 -33.29
CA LYS A 16 -2.37 13.92 -34.20
C LYS A 16 -1.22 13.02 -33.71
N PHE A 17 -1.17 12.64 -32.43
CA PHE A 17 0.00 11.93 -31.86
C PHE A 17 -0.22 10.44 -31.56
N ILE A 18 -1.35 9.85 -31.99
CA ILE A 18 -1.59 8.40 -31.87
C ILE A 18 -0.88 7.60 -33.00
N GLU A 19 -0.38 8.25 -34.05
CA GLU A 19 0.23 7.54 -35.20
C GLU A 19 1.75 7.29 -35.12
N GLU A 20 2.47 7.75 -34.10
CA GLU A 20 3.94 7.52 -34.00
C GLU A 20 4.35 6.33 -33.10
N ALA A 21 3.41 5.52 -32.64
CA ALA A 21 3.69 4.30 -31.86
C ALA A 21 3.22 2.99 -32.52
N ALA A 22 3.13 2.95 -33.86
CA ALA A 22 2.90 1.72 -34.61
C ALA A 22 4.24 1.18 -35.19
N PRO A 23 4.62 -0.09 -34.94
CA PRO A 23 5.83 -0.66 -35.53
C PRO A 23 5.70 -0.73 -37.06
N GLN A 24 6.58 -0.03 -37.76
CA GLN A 24 6.76 -0.19 -39.20
C GLN A 24 7.35 -1.59 -39.50
N HIS A 25 6.53 -2.48 -40.04
CA HIS A 25 7.03 -3.65 -40.77
C HIS A 25 6.74 -3.51 -42.27
N LYS A 26 7.77 -3.12 -43.03
CA LYS A 26 7.83 -3.35 -44.47
C LYS A 26 8.02 -4.84 -44.73
N ALA A 27 7.08 -5.46 -45.42
CA ALA A 27 7.27 -6.76 -46.04
C ALA A 27 7.11 -6.63 -47.56
N THR A 28 8.20 -6.83 -48.30
CA THR A 28 8.14 -7.35 -49.68
C THR A 28 9.42 -8.11 -50.02
N SER A 29 9.35 -9.43 -50.13
CA SER A 29 9.75 -10.12 -51.37
C SER A 29 9.19 -11.56 -51.39
N LYS A 30 8.78 -12.00 -52.59
CA LYS A 30 8.21 -13.32 -52.89
C LYS A 30 9.32 -14.34 -53.17
N ARG A 31 9.24 -15.58 -52.62
CA ARG A 31 9.07 -16.83 -53.43
C ARG A 31 9.22 -18.15 -52.64
N LYS A 32 8.38 -19.10 -53.10
CA LYS A 32 8.48 -20.57 -53.17
C LYS A 32 8.32 -21.39 -51.88
N THR A 33 7.14 -22.00 -51.79
CA THR A 33 6.72 -23.07 -50.88
C THR A 33 7.51 -24.36 -51.12
N LEU A 34 8.28 -24.77 -50.12
CA LEU A 34 8.73 -26.15 -49.89
C LEU A 34 8.21 -26.58 -48.51
N SER A 35 7.73 -27.81 -48.39
CA SER A 35 6.85 -28.28 -47.32
C SER A 35 7.51 -28.27 -45.93
N LEU A 36 7.32 -27.17 -45.18
CA LEU A 36 7.79 -26.94 -43.80
C LEU A 36 7.21 -27.91 -42.75
N LYS A 37 6.15 -28.66 -43.10
CA LYS A 37 5.39 -29.50 -42.17
C LYS A 37 6.20 -30.63 -41.53
N ARG A 38 7.30 -31.12 -42.13
CA ARG A 38 8.10 -32.22 -41.54
C ARG A 38 9.19 -31.76 -40.57
N ILE A 39 9.61 -30.50 -40.63
CA ILE A 39 10.67 -29.96 -39.76
C ILE A 39 10.05 -29.43 -38.45
N ILE A 40 8.90 -28.76 -38.52
CA ILE A 40 8.21 -28.19 -37.35
C ILE A 40 7.82 -29.28 -36.32
N PHE A 41 7.30 -30.42 -36.77
CA PHE A 41 6.88 -31.51 -35.88
C PHE A 41 8.05 -32.24 -35.19
N ARG A 42 9.29 -32.11 -35.69
CA ARG A 42 10.46 -32.80 -35.12
C ARG A 42 11.09 -32.03 -33.95
N TYR A 43 10.88 -30.72 -33.89
CA TYR A 43 11.45 -29.83 -32.87
C TYR A 43 10.41 -29.25 -31.91
N LEU A 44 9.12 -29.44 -32.16
CA LEU A 44 8.03 -29.03 -31.27
C LEU A 44 8.15 -29.59 -29.83
N PRO A 45 8.49 -30.87 -29.59
CA PRO A 45 8.68 -31.37 -28.23
C PRO A 45 9.95 -30.82 -27.55
N ILE A 46 11.01 -30.52 -28.33
CA ILE A 46 12.26 -29.94 -27.80
C ILE A 46 12.02 -28.48 -27.40
N ALA A 47 11.30 -27.71 -28.23
CA ALA A 47 10.91 -26.34 -27.92
C ALA A 47 9.98 -26.28 -26.70
N ALA A 48 9.01 -27.21 -26.58
CA ALA A 48 8.13 -27.33 -25.43
C ALA A 48 8.91 -27.64 -24.13
N CYS A 49 9.86 -28.59 -24.17
CA CYS A 49 10.71 -28.90 -23.02
C CYS A 49 11.61 -27.73 -22.61
N ILE A 50 12.17 -26.98 -23.57
CA ILE A 50 12.97 -25.78 -23.29
C ILE A 50 12.09 -24.69 -22.68
N THR A 51 10.87 -24.46 -23.19
CA THR A 51 9.95 -23.49 -22.56
C THR A 51 9.57 -23.89 -21.15
N ILE A 52 9.28 -25.16 -20.88
CA ILE A 52 8.91 -25.62 -19.52
C ILE A 52 10.10 -25.50 -18.56
N LEU A 53 11.34 -25.78 -19.01
CA LEU A 53 12.55 -25.59 -18.21
C LEU A 53 12.86 -24.11 -17.95
N ILE A 54 12.63 -23.22 -18.93
CA ILE A 54 12.83 -21.78 -18.76
C ILE A 54 11.72 -21.19 -17.87
N PHE A 55 10.46 -21.60 -18.01
CA PHE A 55 9.36 -21.17 -17.12
C PHE A 55 9.53 -21.71 -15.70
N GLY A 56 9.98 -22.95 -15.53
CA GLY A 56 10.24 -23.52 -14.21
C GLY A 56 11.41 -22.86 -13.48
N THR A 57 12.50 -22.56 -14.20
CA THR A 57 13.67 -21.87 -13.61
C THR A 57 13.41 -20.39 -13.37
N THR A 58 12.64 -19.71 -14.23
CA THR A 58 12.25 -18.30 -14.01
C THR A 58 11.27 -18.14 -12.85
N VAL A 59 10.28 -19.04 -12.70
CA VAL A 59 9.37 -19.03 -11.53
C VAL A 59 10.13 -19.37 -10.25
N SER A 60 11.03 -20.36 -10.28
CA SER A 60 11.83 -20.73 -9.10
C SER A 60 12.86 -19.64 -8.73
N ALA A 61 13.47 -18.98 -9.72
CA ALA A 61 14.36 -17.84 -9.51
C ALA A 61 13.59 -16.61 -9.03
N ALA A 62 12.40 -16.33 -9.56
CA ALA A 62 11.53 -15.25 -9.08
C ALA A 62 11.09 -15.52 -7.63
N ASN A 63 10.72 -16.76 -7.30
CA ASN A 63 10.40 -17.16 -5.93
C ASN A 63 11.62 -17.10 -5.00
N TYR A 64 12.80 -17.51 -5.48
CA TYR A 64 14.05 -17.42 -4.71
C TYR A 64 14.47 -15.98 -4.47
N ILE A 65 14.37 -15.11 -5.49
CA ILE A 65 14.65 -13.67 -5.39
C ILE A 65 13.61 -13.00 -4.49
N GLN A 66 12.33 -13.34 -4.62
CA GLN A 66 11.26 -12.83 -3.75
C GLN A 66 11.48 -13.26 -2.30
N LYS A 67 11.88 -14.52 -2.06
CA LYS A 67 12.20 -15.06 -0.73
C LYS A 67 13.50 -14.48 -0.16
N SER A 68 14.49 -14.22 -1.02
CA SER A 68 15.77 -13.59 -0.66
C SER A 68 15.60 -12.11 -0.32
N ILE A 69 14.71 -11.40 -1.03
CA ILE A 69 14.36 -10.00 -0.76
C ILE A 69 13.52 -9.91 0.52
N SER A 70 12.62 -10.87 0.78
CA SER A 70 11.87 -10.90 2.04
C SER A 70 12.71 -11.31 3.25
N SER A 71 13.76 -12.13 3.07
CA SER A 71 14.61 -12.61 4.16
C SER A 71 15.68 -11.62 4.61
N PHE A 72 15.98 -10.58 3.83
CA PHE A 72 17.04 -9.60 4.17
C PHE A 72 16.59 -8.53 5.16
N TYR A 73 15.30 -8.48 5.49
CA TYR A 73 14.70 -7.52 6.40
C TYR A 73 13.93 -8.29 7.46
N LEU A 74 14.51 -8.41 8.66
CA LEU A 74 13.92 -9.13 9.80
C LEU A 74 12.55 -8.53 10.14
N ARG A 75 11.49 -9.17 9.67
CA ARG A 75 10.15 -9.05 10.23
C ARG A 75 10.05 -10.10 11.31
N TYR A 76 9.65 -9.72 12.52
CA TYR A 76 9.53 -10.67 13.62
C TYR A 76 8.20 -11.44 13.59
N LEU A 77 7.19 -10.91 12.86
CA LEU A 77 6.08 -11.67 12.30
C LEU A 77 6.09 -11.54 10.78
N SER A 78 6.31 -12.65 10.10
CA SER A 78 6.20 -12.71 8.65
C SER A 78 4.72 -12.57 8.22
N PRO A 79 4.43 -11.99 7.05
CA PRO A 79 3.07 -12.00 6.48
C PRO A 79 2.46 -13.39 6.43
N GLU A 80 3.28 -14.41 6.23
CA GLU A 80 2.89 -15.81 6.23
C GLU A 80 2.37 -16.28 7.60
N GLU A 81 3.01 -15.89 8.70
CA GLU A 81 2.56 -16.24 10.07
C GLU A 81 1.24 -15.55 10.43
N MET A 82 1.06 -14.29 10.04
CA MET A 82 -0.21 -13.58 10.20
C MET A 82 -1.32 -14.25 9.39
N ALA A 83 -1.06 -14.58 8.13
CA ALA A 83 -2.03 -15.27 7.27
C ALA A 83 -2.40 -16.66 7.80
N VAL A 84 -1.46 -17.39 8.42
CA VAL A 84 -1.74 -18.66 9.09
C VAL A 84 -2.64 -18.45 10.31
N ALA A 85 -2.36 -17.43 11.13
CA ALA A 85 -3.19 -17.13 12.30
C ALA A 85 -4.62 -16.75 11.90
N ASP A 86 -4.78 -15.96 10.83
CA ASP A 86 -6.11 -15.62 10.30
C ASP A 86 -6.83 -16.84 9.73
N ALA A 87 -6.14 -17.69 8.96
CA ALA A 87 -6.73 -18.95 8.48
C ALA A 87 -7.15 -19.87 9.63
N MET A 88 -6.39 -19.91 10.73
CA MET A 88 -6.78 -20.62 11.94
C MET A 88 -8.00 -19.99 12.61
N ALA A 89 -8.08 -18.66 12.68
CA ALA A 89 -9.23 -17.97 13.26
C ALA A 89 -10.51 -18.17 12.41
N GLU A 90 -10.40 -18.22 11.08
CA GLU A 90 -11.50 -18.59 10.20
C GLU A 90 -12.00 -20.02 10.48
N GLN A 91 -11.08 -20.96 10.71
CA GLN A 91 -11.43 -22.36 10.95
C GLN A 91 -11.94 -22.63 12.37
N TYR A 92 -11.33 -22.00 13.38
CA TYR A 92 -11.50 -22.35 14.79
C TYR A 92 -12.18 -21.24 15.61
N GLY A 93 -12.44 -20.08 15.01
CA GLY A 93 -13.06 -18.92 15.62
C GLY A 93 -12.09 -18.03 16.42
N VAL A 94 -12.65 -16.96 16.99
CA VAL A 94 -11.93 -15.92 17.74
C VAL A 94 -11.05 -16.43 18.90
N LYS A 95 -11.33 -17.63 19.41
CA LYS A 95 -10.54 -18.26 20.48
C LYS A 95 -9.05 -18.34 20.17
N VAL A 96 -8.69 -18.41 18.87
CA VAL A 96 -7.29 -18.40 18.42
C VAL A 96 -6.56 -17.15 18.92
N TYR A 97 -7.19 -15.98 18.85
CA TYR A 97 -6.60 -14.74 19.35
C TYR A 97 -6.56 -14.70 20.88
N PHE A 98 -7.60 -15.17 21.56
CA PHE A 98 -7.59 -15.28 23.04
C PHE A 98 -6.52 -16.24 23.57
N ASP A 99 -6.23 -17.32 22.86
CA ASP A 99 -5.15 -18.23 23.21
C ASP A 99 -3.77 -17.63 22.88
N ALA A 100 -3.66 -16.86 21.80
CA ALA A 100 -2.43 -16.14 21.46
C ALA A 100 -2.06 -15.06 22.51
N LEU A 101 -3.02 -14.43 23.19
CA LEU A 101 -2.75 -13.53 24.32
C LEU A 101 -1.97 -14.22 25.47
N LYS A 102 -2.11 -15.53 25.62
CA LYS A 102 -1.44 -16.33 26.67
C LYS A 102 -0.05 -16.82 26.26
N SER A 103 0.40 -16.51 25.05
CA SER A 103 1.72 -16.92 24.54
C SER A 103 2.84 -16.14 25.22
N ASP A 104 3.98 -16.76 25.45
CA ASP A 104 5.23 -16.08 25.88
C ASP A 104 5.89 -15.27 24.73
N ASP A 105 5.17 -15.08 23.63
CA ASP A 105 5.66 -14.46 22.40
C ASP A 105 4.92 -13.14 22.23
N MET A 106 5.61 -12.04 22.53
CA MET A 106 5.06 -10.70 22.44
C MET A 106 4.51 -10.37 21.04
N TYR A 107 5.04 -10.97 19.98
CA TYR A 107 4.57 -10.71 18.63
C TYR A 107 3.17 -11.27 18.43
N LYS A 108 2.94 -12.50 18.89
CA LYS A 108 1.61 -13.13 18.86
C LYS A 108 0.62 -12.39 19.75
N GLN A 109 1.07 -11.92 20.92
CA GLN A 109 0.25 -11.09 21.81
C GLN A 109 -0.15 -9.79 21.12
N TYR A 110 0.81 -9.04 20.57
CA TYR A 110 0.57 -7.79 19.85
C TYR A 110 -0.42 -7.97 18.69
N PHE A 111 -0.24 -9.01 17.88
CA PHE A 111 -1.15 -9.34 16.79
C PHE A 111 -2.56 -9.63 17.31
N ALA A 112 -2.69 -10.47 18.34
CA ALA A 112 -3.98 -10.82 18.93
C ALA A 112 -4.71 -9.63 19.55
N ILE A 113 -4.00 -8.73 20.24
CA ILE A 113 -4.56 -7.50 20.81
C ILE A 113 -5.28 -6.69 19.73
N ASN A 114 -4.60 -6.47 18.61
CA ASN A 114 -5.14 -5.72 17.48
C ASN A 114 -6.28 -6.45 16.77
N LYS A 115 -6.14 -7.75 16.48
CA LYS A 115 -7.17 -8.55 15.80
C LYS A 115 -8.47 -8.68 16.58
N LEU A 116 -8.42 -8.65 17.92
CA LEU A 116 -9.63 -8.66 18.75
C LEU A 116 -10.53 -7.43 18.53
N VAL A 117 -9.97 -6.31 18.05
CA VAL A 117 -10.77 -5.12 17.71
C VAL A 117 -11.74 -5.39 16.55
N GLU A 118 -11.40 -6.28 15.62
CA GLU A 118 -12.25 -6.62 14.47
C GLU A 118 -13.58 -7.26 14.88
N TYR A 119 -13.65 -7.80 16.10
CA TYR A 119 -14.88 -8.36 16.69
C TYR A 119 -15.74 -7.32 17.42
N TYR A 120 -15.46 -6.03 17.26
CA TYR A 120 -16.19 -4.91 17.86
C TYR A 120 -17.73 -5.00 17.69
N ASN A 121 -18.20 -5.52 16.55
CA ASN A 121 -19.63 -5.66 16.26
C ASN A 121 -20.30 -6.83 17.01
N ASP A 122 -19.52 -7.84 17.45
CA ASP A 122 -20.03 -8.93 18.27
C ASP A 122 -19.96 -8.51 19.75
N GLU A 123 -21.11 -8.22 20.35
CA GLU A 123 -21.17 -7.75 21.73
C GLU A 123 -20.56 -8.72 22.74
N LYS A 124 -20.77 -10.02 22.56
CA LYS A 124 -20.26 -11.03 23.51
C LYS A 124 -18.74 -11.07 23.43
N VAL A 125 -18.20 -11.16 22.23
CA VAL A 125 -16.75 -11.20 22.01
C VAL A 125 -16.09 -9.88 22.39
N ARG A 126 -16.72 -8.74 22.10
CA ARG A 126 -16.24 -7.41 22.50
C ARG A 126 -16.08 -7.30 24.01
N LEU A 127 -17.09 -7.71 24.78
CA LEU A 127 -17.02 -7.67 26.25
C LEU A 127 -15.93 -8.61 26.80
N GLU A 128 -15.78 -9.80 26.20
CA GLU A 128 -14.70 -10.74 26.55
C GLU A 128 -13.31 -10.17 26.23
N ALA A 129 -13.16 -9.53 25.06
CA ALA A 129 -11.93 -8.87 24.65
C ALA A 129 -11.57 -7.72 25.60
N ILE A 130 -12.53 -6.89 26.01
CA ILE A 130 -12.29 -5.81 27.00
C ILE A 130 -11.69 -6.38 28.29
N GLN A 131 -12.23 -7.49 28.80
CA GLN A 131 -11.73 -8.13 30.01
C GLN A 131 -10.34 -8.71 29.80
N ALA A 132 -10.11 -9.41 28.69
CA ALA A 132 -8.84 -10.06 28.38
C ALA A 132 -7.69 -9.07 28.12
N LEU A 133 -8.00 -7.90 27.55
CA LEU A 133 -7.02 -6.87 27.20
C LEU A 133 -6.69 -5.92 28.34
N THR A 134 -7.60 -5.74 29.32
CA THR A 134 -7.39 -4.82 30.45
C THR A 134 -6.07 -5.05 31.21
N PRO A 135 -5.63 -6.30 31.50
CA PRO A 135 -4.34 -6.55 32.16
C PRO A 135 -3.11 -6.06 31.38
N PHE A 136 -3.21 -5.91 30.06
CA PHE A 136 -2.09 -5.45 29.23
C PHE A 136 -1.83 -3.94 29.40
N LEU A 137 -2.75 -3.16 29.99
CA LEU A 137 -2.53 -1.74 30.27
C LEU A 137 -1.33 -1.47 31.19
N THR A 138 -0.96 -2.45 32.01
CA THR A 138 0.19 -2.37 32.93
C THR A 138 1.28 -3.38 32.55
N ASN A 139 1.35 -3.79 31.29
CA ASN A 139 2.40 -4.69 30.80
C ASN A 139 3.76 -4.00 30.87
N GLU A 140 4.83 -4.75 31.16
CA GLU A 140 6.20 -4.23 31.17
C GLU A 140 6.67 -3.86 29.76
N ASP A 141 6.12 -4.51 28.73
CA ASP A 141 6.35 -4.14 27.34
C ASP A 141 5.44 -2.96 26.94
N GLU A 142 6.06 -1.81 26.68
CA GLU A 142 5.37 -0.57 26.33
C GLU A 142 4.56 -0.68 25.03
N LYS A 143 4.98 -1.52 24.06
CA LYS A 143 4.24 -1.69 22.79
C LYS A 143 2.96 -2.49 23.01
N LEU A 144 3.00 -3.52 23.85
CA LEU A 144 1.80 -4.26 24.23
C LEU A 144 0.84 -3.39 25.04
N ALA A 145 1.37 -2.57 25.96
CA ALA A 145 0.57 -1.64 26.74
C ALA A 145 -0.11 -0.57 25.87
N ASP A 146 0.62 0.03 24.94
CA ASP A 146 0.06 1.01 24.00
C ASP A 146 -0.97 0.39 23.05
N ALA A 147 -0.69 -0.78 22.47
CA ALA A 147 -1.63 -1.50 21.62
C ALA A 147 -2.93 -1.85 22.37
N ALA A 148 -2.81 -2.28 23.64
CA ALA A 148 -3.96 -2.56 24.49
C ALA A 148 -4.74 -1.30 24.82
N ALA A 149 -4.07 -0.19 25.12
CA ALA A 149 -4.72 1.10 25.39
C ALA A 149 -5.54 1.58 24.18
N PHE A 150 -4.95 1.53 22.98
CA PHE A 150 -5.64 1.85 21.74
C PHE A 150 -6.85 0.93 21.48
N SER A 151 -6.62 -0.39 21.54
CA SER A 151 -7.65 -1.39 21.28
C SER A 151 -8.82 -1.27 22.25
N LEU A 152 -8.54 -1.03 23.53
CA LEU A 152 -9.55 -0.80 24.56
C LEU A 152 -10.32 0.50 24.34
N SER A 153 -9.67 1.58 23.90
CA SER A 153 -10.35 2.83 23.52
C SER A 153 -11.41 2.57 22.44
N VAL A 154 -11.07 1.80 21.40
CA VAL A 154 -12.03 1.42 20.35
C VAL A 154 -13.14 0.50 20.88
N LEU A 155 -12.77 -0.59 21.57
CA LEU A 155 -13.73 -1.60 22.06
C LEU A 155 -14.70 -1.04 23.13
N LYS A 156 -14.24 -0.11 23.97
CA LYS A 156 -15.09 0.59 24.97
C LYS A 156 -15.88 1.74 24.37
N LYS A 157 -15.70 2.07 23.09
CA LYS A 157 -16.33 3.19 22.39
C LYS A 157 -15.91 4.56 22.96
N GLU A 158 -14.66 4.67 23.38
CA GLU A 158 -14.05 5.86 23.97
C GLU A 158 -13.09 6.50 22.96
N PHE A 159 -13.62 7.25 22.00
CA PHE A 159 -12.88 7.67 20.79
C PHE A 159 -12.04 8.95 20.93
N ASN A 160 -11.38 9.12 22.08
CA ASN A 160 -10.55 10.31 22.36
C ASN A 160 -9.06 10.12 21.99
N ASP A 161 -8.66 8.92 21.58
CA ASP A 161 -7.28 8.63 21.18
C ASP A 161 -6.92 9.42 19.89
N PRO A 162 -5.76 10.12 19.85
CA PRO A 162 -5.37 10.95 18.72
C PRO A 162 -5.15 10.16 17.41
N ARG A 163 -4.96 8.84 17.48
CA ARG A 163 -4.88 7.96 16.30
C ARG A 163 -6.25 7.73 15.65
N ILE A 164 -7.34 8.07 16.34
CA ILE A 164 -8.70 7.98 15.82
C ILE A 164 -9.06 9.32 15.19
N VAL A 165 -9.16 9.31 13.86
CA VAL A 165 -9.49 10.50 13.08
C VAL A 165 -11.00 10.63 12.95
N HIS A 166 -11.54 11.74 13.42
CA HIS A 166 -12.95 12.09 13.32
C HIS A 166 -13.24 12.81 12.00
N MET A 167 -14.17 12.31 11.20
CA MET A 167 -14.57 12.91 9.92
C MET A 167 -15.80 13.81 10.08
N ALA A 168 -16.05 14.67 9.09
CA ALA A 168 -17.12 15.67 9.14
C ALA A 168 -18.53 15.07 9.25
N ASP A 169 -18.74 13.87 8.70
CA ASP A 169 -20.02 13.16 8.76
C ASP A 169 -20.19 12.31 10.04
N GLY A 170 -19.26 12.41 10.99
CA GLY A 170 -19.24 11.62 12.22
C GLY A 170 -18.59 10.24 12.07
N THR A 171 -18.13 9.85 10.88
CA THR A 171 -17.36 8.63 10.69
C THR A 171 -16.02 8.74 11.41
N LEU A 172 -15.62 7.67 12.09
CA LEU A 172 -14.28 7.55 12.68
C LEU A 172 -13.41 6.69 11.76
N ILE A 173 -12.16 7.08 11.53
CA ILE A 173 -11.20 6.29 10.75
C ILE A 173 -9.90 6.10 11.53
N PHE A 174 -9.29 4.92 11.42
CA PHE A 174 -8.04 4.59 12.10
C PHE A 174 -7.37 3.36 11.50
N THR A 175 -6.16 3.06 11.98
CA THR A 175 -5.43 1.82 11.70
C THR A 175 -5.22 1.05 13.00
N LEU A 176 -5.30 -0.28 12.93
CA LEU A 176 -5.01 -1.14 14.09
C LEU A 176 -3.50 -1.27 14.30
N PHE A 177 -2.76 -1.45 13.21
CA PHE A 177 -1.31 -1.64 13.23
C PHE A 177 -0.62 -0.31 12.92
N ASN A 178 -0.37 0.51 13.94
CA ASN A 178 0.23 1.84 13.82
C ASN A 178 1.77 1.79 13.74
N ASP A 179 2.37 2.80 13.11
CA ASP A 179 3.80 3.17 13.16
C ASP A 179 4.83 2.07 12.84
N TYR A 180 4.96 1.72 11.55
CA TYR A 180 6.02 0.82 11.02
C TYR A 180 6.36 -0.28 12.02
N SER A 181 5.42 -1.21 12.21
CA SER A 181 5.61 -2.23 13.21
C SER A 181 6.57 -3.30 12.70
N ASP A 182 7.68 -3.50 13.41
CA ASP A 182 8.54 -4.69 13.33
C ASP A 182 7.75 -6.02 13.49
N TYR A 183 6.48 -5.92 13.93
CA TYR A 183 5.54 -6.97 14.30
C TYR A 183 4.53 -7.27 13.17
N GLY A 184 4.75 -6.73 11.97
CA GLY A 184 3.87 -6.89 10.83
C GLY A 184 2.74 -5.85 10.79
N SER A 185 2.42 -5.40 9.59
CA SER A 185 1.29 -4.50 9.33
C SER A 185 0.18 -5.26 8.63
N TYR A 186 -1.03 -5.11 9.15
CA TYR A 186 -2.24 -5.27 8.36
C TYR A 186 -2.55 -3.90 7.75
N ASN A 187 -2.29 -3.76 6.46
CA ASN A 187 -2.48 -2.49 5.75
C ASN A 187 -3.97 -2.30 5.48
N GLN A 188 -4.69 -1.90 6.51
CA GLN A 188 -6.12 -1.65 6.46
C GLN A 188 -6.44 -0.35 7.17
N ILE A 189 -7.29 0.44 6.54
CA ILE A 189 -7.99 1.53 7.22
C ILE A 189 -9.35 0.99 7.65
N TRP A 190 -9.64 1.14 8.92
CA TRP A 190 -10.92 0.78 9.51
C TRP A 190 -11.78 2.03 9.64
N LYS A 191 -13.10 1.84 9.58
CA LYS A 191 -14.07 2.89 9.88
C LYS A 191 -15.12 2.44 10.88
N ILE A 192 -15.56 3.36 11.73
CA ILE A 192 -16.80 3.21 12.51
C ILE A 192 -17.80 4.24 12.00
N LYS A 193 -18.96 3.78 11.54
CA LYS A 193 -20.08 4.61 11.12
C LYS A 193 -21.38 4.02 11.65
N ASP A 194 -22.27 4.87 12.16
CA ASP A 194 -23.54 4.47 12.77
C ASP A 194 -23.38 3.39 13.87
N GLY A 195 -22.23 3.40 14.55
CA GLY A 195 -21.91 2.48 15.64
C GLY A 195 -21.39 1.12 15.20
N GLU A 196 -21.15 0.87 13.91
CA GLU A 196 -20.63 -0.37 13.35
C GLU A 196 -19.20 -0.20 12.81
N LEU A 197 -18.32 -1.16 13.13
CA LEU A 197 -16.97 -1.25 12.59
C LEU A 197 -16.99 -1.95 11.22
N SER A 198 -16.27 -1.43 10.24
CA SER A 198 -16.05 -2.08 8.94
C SER A 198 -14.69 -1.71 8.34
N GLU A 199 -14.17 -2.55 7.44
CA GLU A 199 -13.02 -2.19 6.62
C GLU A 199 -13.41 -1.05 5.65
N LEU A 200 -12.60 0.01 5.60
CA LEU A 200 -12.72 1.05 4.58
C LEU A 200 -11.91 0.69 3.34
N ALA A 201 -10.65 0.25 3.53
CA ALA A 201 -9.78 -0.18 2.45
C ALA A 201 -8.63 -1.05 2.97
N SER A 202 -8.14 -1.93 2.10
CA SER A 202 -6.93 -2.73 2.28
C SER A 202 -5.91 -2.45 1.17
N PHE A 203 -4.62 -2.67 1.46
CA PHE A 203 -3.53 -2.34 0.52
C PHE A 203 -2.58 -3.48 0.26
N GLU A 204 -2.12 -3.49 -1.00
CA GLU A 204 -1.08 -4.38 -1.47
C GLU A 204 0.26 -3.66 -1.67
N ARG A 205 1.30 -4.48 -1.88
CA ARG A 205 2.64 -4.00 -2.22
C ARG A 205 2.59 -3.08 -3.45
N PRO A 206 3.43 -2.04 -3.49
CA PRO A 206 4.52 -1.76 -2.55
C PRO A 206 4.10 -0.94 -1.30
N LYS A 207 2.83 -0.60 -1.12
CA LYS A 207 2.35 0.14 0.05
C LYS A 207 2.24 -0.80 1.25
N MET A 208 3.32 -0.90 2.01
CA MET A 208 3.47 -1.93 3.03
C MET A 208 3.13 -1.48 4.44
N TYR A 209 3.10 -0.19 4.72
CA TYR A 209 2.79 0.34 6.05
C TYR A 209 2.05 1.66 5.89
N ILE A 210 0.98 1.86 6.64
CA ILE A 210 0.37 3.19 6.81
C ILE A 210 1.14 3.88 7.94
N THR A 211 1.62 5.10 7.71
CA THR A 211 2.33 5.86 8.74
C THR A 211 1.46 6.94 9.36
N GLN A 212 0.59 7.57 8.58
CA GLN A 212 -0.27 8.66 9.06
C GLN A 212 -1.57 8.70 8.28
N ILE A 213 -2.63 9.13 8.97
CA ILE A 213 -3.89 9.58 8.40
C ILE A 213 -4.07 11.04 8.82
N ILE A 214 -4.09 11.95 7.84
CA ILE A 214 -4.08 13.39 8.07
C ILE A 214 -5.40 13.97 7.53
N PRO A 215 -6.39 14.27 8.39
CA PRO A 215 -7.64 14.87 7.94
C PRO A 215 -7.40 16.30 7.44
N SER A 216 -8.14 16.68 6.39
CA SER A 216 -8.29 18.07 5.98
C SER A 216 -8.93 18.91 7.11
N PRO A 217 -8.73 20.24 7.14
CA PRO A 217 -9.28 21.09 8.20
C PRO A 217 -10.81 21.02 8.33
N ASP A 218 -11.54 20.89 7.21
CA ASP A 218 -13.00 20.68 7.23
C ASP A 218 -13.43 19.21 7.40
N ARG A 219 -12.44 18.30 7.49
CA ARG A 219 -12.60 16.86 7.75
C ARG A 219 -13.44 16.14 6.70
N LYS A 220 -13.51 16.62 5.46
CA LYS A 220 -14.17 15.93 4.35
C LYS A 220 -13.21 15.07 3.54
N LEU A 221 -11.97 15.53 3.42
CA LEU A 221 -10.87 14.78 2.82
C LEU A 221 -9.91 14.29 3.90
N PHE A 222 -9.11 13.28 3.58
CA PHE A 222 -7.97 12.88 4.37
C PHE A 222 -6.84 12.39 3.47
N ALA A 223 -5.61 12.67 3.89
CA ALA A 223 -4.43 12.15 3.23
C ALA A 223 -3.93 10.92 3.99
N VAL A 224 -3.46 9.92 3.25
CA VAL A 224 -2.87 8.71 3.82
C VAL A 224 -1.45 8.60 3.31
N THR A 225 -0.51 8.47 4.24
CA THR A 225 0.89 8.22 3.93
C THR A 225 1.20 6.76 4.10
N PHE A 226 1.93 6.23 3.13
CA PHE A 226 2.42 4.86 3.18
C PHE A 226 3.93 4.85 3.03
N VAL A 227 4.54 3.81 3.56
CA VAL A 227 5.94 3.49 3.27
C VAL A 227 6.08 2.03 2.85
N SER A 228 7.11 1.79 2.06
CA SER A 228 7.72 0.48 1.84
C SER A 228 9.10 0.48 2.48
N ASN A 229 9.90 -0.56 2.22
CA ASN A 229 11.30 -0.57 2.62
C ASN A 229 12.17 0.39 1.78
N LYS A 230 11.61 0.99 0.73
CA LYS A 230 12.34 1.76 -0.28
C LYS A 230 11.74 3.13 -0.56
N SER A 231 10.41 3.26 -0.50
CA SER A 231 9.69 4.43 -1.01
C SER A 231 8.58 4.87 -0.05
N GLY A 232 8.30 6.16 -0.06
CA GLY A 232 7.08 6.75 0.49
C GLY A 232 5.99 6.88 -0.59
N TYR A 233 4.74 6.90 -0.15
CA TYR A 233 3.57 7.15 -0.99
C TYR A 233 2.61 8.09 -0.27
N LEU A 234 1.96 8.98 -1.01
CA LEU A 234 0.96 9.91 -0.48
C LEU A 234 -0.26 9.95 -1.40
N MET A 235 -1.44 9.76 -0.83
CA MET A 235 -2.71 9.80 -1.57
C MET A 235 -3.79 10.53 -0.76
N ILE A 236 -4.69 11.24 -1.44
CA ILE A 236 -5.87 11.92 -0.88
C ILE A 236 -7.13 11.11 -1.17
N TRP A 237 -8.00 11.09 -0.17
CA TRP A 237 -9.16 10.23 -0.06
C TRP A 237 -10.38 11.03 0.37
N ASP A 238 -11.55 10.53 0.00
CA ASP A 238 -12.82 10.86 0.63
C ASP A 238 -13.56 9.56 1.03
N LEU A 239 -14.53 9.66 1.93
CA LEU A 239 -15.27 8.51 2.46
C LEU A 239 -16.23 7.86 1.45
N GLU A 240 -16.65 8.58 0.40
CA GLU A 240 -17.64 8.13 -0.58
C GLU A 240 -16.99 7.37 -1.75
N ASN A 241 -15.88 7.90 -2.26
CA ASN A 241 -15.20 7.46 -3.47
C ASN A 241 -13.89 6.70 -3.18
N GLY A 242 -13.41 6.72 -1.94
CA GLY A 242 -12.12 6.14 -1.59
C GLY A 242 -10.96 7.00 -2.08
N ILE A 243 -9.98 6.39 -2.77
CA ILE A 243 -8.82 7.10 -3.32
C ILE A 243 -9.27 8.05 -4.43
N THR A 244 -9.02 9.35 -4.25
CA THR A 244 -9.51 10.39 -5.16
C THR A 244 -8.40 11.20 -5.83
N SER A 245 -7.15 11.07 -5.37
CA SER A 245 -5.96 11.60 -6.04
C SER A 245 -5.11 10.52 -6.73
N PRO A 246 -4.23 10.90 -7.68
CA PRO A 246 -3.08 10.06 -8.01
C PRO A 246 -2.14 9.91 -6.80
N GLU A 247 -1.14 9.04 -6.90
CA GLU A 247 -0.04 8.98 -5.95
C GLU A 247 0.84 10.21 -6.13
N LEU A 248 0.92 11.05 -5.10
CA LEU A 248 1.43 12.42 -5.21
C LEU A 248 2.96 12.50 -5.31
N ILE A 249 3.70 11.57 -4.69
CA ILE A 249 5.16 11.62 -4.66
C ILE A 249 5.75 11.25 -6.03
N ASP A 250 5.31 10.16 -6.64
CA ASP A 250 5.74 9.76 -7.98
C ASP A 250 5.20 10.73 -9.05
N SER A 251 4.02 11.31 -8.84
CA SER A 251 3.51 12.38 -9.72
C SER A 251 4.45 13.60 -9.72
N ALA A 252 4.89 14.05 -8.53
CA ALA A 252 5.85 15.15 -8.41
C ALA A 252 7.21 14.78 -9.01
N ARG A 253 7.68 13.56 -8.77
CA ARG A 253 8.91 13.01 -9.38
C ARG A 253 8.87 13.06 -10.90
N ILE A 254 7.76 12.63 -11.51
CA ILE A 254 7.59 12.64 -12.97
C ILE A 254 7.58 14.08 -13.51
N MET A 255 6.91 15.01 -12.83
CA MET A 255 6.89 16.41 -13.22
C MET A 255 8.29 17.04 -13.19
N VAL A 256 9.01 16.89 -12.08
CA VAL A 256 10.36 17.42 -11.93
C VAL A 256 11.33 16.79 -12.93
N ALA A 257 11.22 15.48 -13.18
CA ALA A 257 12.05 14.82 -14.18
C ALA A 257 11.86 15.42 -15.57
N LYS A 258 10.61 15.68 -15.97
CA LYS A 258 10.28 16.26 -17.27
C LYS A 258 10.88 17.66 -17.42
N ASP A 259 10.76 18.50 -16.41
CA ASP A 259 11.19 19.91 -16.47
C ASP A 259 12.72 20.05 -16.38
N LEU A 260 13.41 19.11 -15.74
CA LEU A 260 14.87 19.06 -15.65
C LEU A 260 15.54 18.15 -16.69
N ASP A 261 14.77 17.58 -17.62
CA ASP A 261 15.23 16.63 -18.65
C ASP A 261 15.99 15.42 -18.06
N TYR A 262 15.49 14.88 -16.96
CA TYR A 262 16.02 13.67 -16.34
C TYR A 262 15.35 12.42 -16.91
N THR A 263 16.19 11.47 -17.31
CA THR A 263 15.71 10.11 -17.56
C THR A 263 15.23 9.49 -16.25
N PHE A 264 14.01 8.96 -16.26
CA PHE A 264 13.50 8.16 -15.16
C PHE A 264 12.93 6.86 -15.70
N TRP A 265 13.00 5.82 -14.86
CA TRP A 265 12.41 4.52 -15.16
C TRP A 265 11.33 4.23 -14.14
N GLN A 266 10.19 3.74 -14.62
CA GLN A 266 9.22 3.09 -13.76
C GLN A 266 9.72 1.67 -13.48
N ARG A 267 9.93 1.36 -12.21
CA ARG A 267 10.35 0.02 -11.80
C ARG A 267 9.16 -0.93 -11.85
N SER A 268 9.41 -2.20 -12.15
CA SER A 268 8.37 -3.24 -12.19
C SER A 268 7.78 -3.57 -10.82
N ASP A 269 8.49 -3.24 -9.73
CA ASP A 269 8.01 -3.35 -8.35
C ASP A 269 7.26 -2.10 -7.87
N TYR A 270 7.08 -1.10 -8.75
CA TYR A 270 6.42 0.18 -8.46
C TYR A 270 7.08 1.00 -7.33
N GLU A 271 8.30 0.65 -6.94
CA GLU A 271 9.13 1.43 -6.01
C GLU A 271 9.78 2.59 -6.77
N ASN A 272 9.98 3.72 -6.09
CA ASN A 272 10.55 4.93 -6.68
C ASN A 272 11.70 5.54 -5.86
N TYR A 273 12.00 5.01 -4.68
CA TYR A 273 13.04 5.51 -3.75
C TYR A 273 12.88 6.98 -3.36
N SER A 274 11.68 7.51 -3.52
CA SER A 274 11.33 8.89 -3.17
C SER A 274 10.48 8.89 -1.92
N GLY A 275 10.40 10.03 -1.23
CA GLY A 275 9.68 10.15 0.02
C GLY A 275 9.11 11.54 0.22
N ALA A 276 8.26 11.67 1.24
CA ALA A 276 7.69 12.94 1.66
C ALA A 276 7.77 13.08 3.18
N GLU A 277 7.99 14.32 3.63
CA GLU A 277 7.96 14.74 5.02
C GLU A 277 7.24 16.08 5.15
N SER A 278 6.95 16.51 6.38
CA SER A 278 6.28 17.79 6.65
C SER A 278 4.98 17.94 5.86
N ILE A 279 4.13 16.90 5.90
CA ILE A 279 2.91 16.82 5.10
C ILE A 279 1.79 17.53 5.85
N GLU A 280 1.23 18.58 5.26
CA GLU A 280 0.20 19.39 5.91
C GLU A 280 -0.85 19.90 4.92
N TRP A 281 -2.09 20.01 5.38
CA TRP A 281 -3.14 20.70 4.64
C TRP A 281 -2.97 22.21 4.82
N THR A 282 -2.80 22.94 3.73
CA THR A 282 -2.69 24.41 3.75
C THR A 282 -4.05 25.09 3.71
N ASP A 283 -5.05 24.38 3.18
CA ASP A 283 -6.47 24.74 3.25
C ASP A 283 -7.33 23.45 3.19
N ASN A 284 -8.64 23.58 2.94
CA ASN A 284 -9.55 22.41 2.88
C ASN A 284 -9.31 21.48 1.68
N ASP A 285 -8.71 21.98 0.61
CA ASP A 285 -8.54 21.30 -0.68
C ASP A 285 -7.06 21.20 -1.11
N SER A 286 -6.13 21.82 -0.40
CA SER A 286 -4.71 21.88 -0.77
C SER A 286 -3.83 21.20 0.27
N ILE A 287 -2.92 20.33 -0.19
CA ILE A 287 -1.90 19.70 0.65
C ILE A 287 -0.51 20.13 0.18
N GLU A 288 0.37 20.43 1.12
CA GLU A 288 1.79 20.71 0.90
C GLU A 288 2.64 19.62 1.56
N PHE A 289 3.76 19.29 0.93
CA PHE A 289 4.76 18.40 1.51
C PHE A 289 6.15 18.72 0.97
N ARG A 290 7.17 18.43 1.79
CA ARG A 290 8.56 18.42 1.34
C ARG A 290 8.87 17.03 0.77
N ALA A 291 9.30 16.97 -0.47
CA ALA A 291 9.59 15.75 -1.18
C ALA A 291 11.09 15.57 -1.44
N SER A 292 11.59 14.36 -1.18
CA SER A 292 12.91 13.92 -1.65
C SER A 292 12.70 13.01 -2.85
N LEU A 293 13.02 13.52 -4.04
CA LEU A 293 12.71 12.91 -5.33
C LEU A 293 13.97 12.32 -5.96
N THR A 294 13.96 11.02 -6.24
CA THR A 294 15.16 10.30 -6.66
C THR A 294 15.11 9.79 -8.10
N TYR A 295 16.26 9.84 -8.76
CA TYR A 295 16.47 9.45 -10.16
C TYR A 295 17.71 8.59 -10.29
N ASN A 296 17.78 7.81 -11.38
CA ASN A 296 18.90 6.90 -11.67
C ASN A 296 19.32 6.02 -10.50
N GLY A 297 18.36 5.38 -9.82
CA GLY A 297 18.68 4.47 -8.71
C GLY A 297 19.35 5.18 -7.52
N THR A 298 18.82 6.36 -7.16
CA THR A 298 19.27 7.24 -6.07
C THR A 298 20.58 8.00 -6.30
N GLU A 299 21.15 7.97 -7.51
CA GLU A 299 22.33 8.78 -7.84
C GLU A 299 22.03 10.29 -7.83
N ILE A 300 20.80 10.65 -8.20
CA ILE A 300 20.34 12.04 -8.19
C ILE A 300 19.19 12.14 -7.21
N VAL A 301 19.29 13.07 -6.28
CA VAL A 301 18.24 13.43 -5.32
C VAL A 301 17.90 14.90 -5.50
N LYS A 302 16.61 15.22 -5.61
CA LYS A 302 16.09 16.58 -5.65
C LYS A 302 15.10 16.79 -4.53
N GLU A 303 15.41 17.75 -3.69
CA GLU A 303 14.49 18.23 -2.66
C GLU A 303 13.54 19.25 -3.29
N ALA A 304 12.26 19.11 -3.02
CA ALA A 304 11.22 20.01 -3.53
C ALA A 304 10.17 20.28 -2.45
N ILE A 305 9.59 21.49 -2.45
CA ILE A 305 8.31 21.74 -1.80
C ILE A 305 7.25 21.50 -2.88
N VAL A 306 6.30 20.61 -2.62
CA VAL A 306 5.23 20.24 -3.55
C VAL A 306 3.90 20.63 -2.93
N GLN A 307 3.07 21.33 -3.71
CA GLN A 307 1.70 21.63 -3.35
C GLN A 307 0.76 20.95 -4.35
N PHE A 308 -0.27 20.29 -3.85
CA PHE A 308 -1.32 19.69 -4.67
C PHE A 308 -2.68 20.25 -4.27
N ASN A 309 -3.38 20.87 -5.22
CA ASN A 309 -4.76 21.30 -5.05
C ASN A 309 -5.71 20.22 -5.59
N PHE A 310 -6.45 19.59 -4.68
CA PHE A 310 -7.39 18.51 -4.97
C PHE A 310 -8.49 18.93 -5.94
N ARG A 311 -9.13 20.07 -5.69
CA ARG A 311 -10.28 20.54 -6.48
C ARG A 311 -9.91 20.86 -7.92
N GLN A 312 -8.77 21.51 -8.10
CA GLN A 312 -8.26 21.91 -9.43
C GLN A 312 -7.48 20.77 -10.11
N LYS A 313 -7.09 19.74 -9.36
CA LYS A 313 -6.21 18.65 -9.80
C LYS A 313 -4.89 19.18 -10.36
N GLN A 314 -4.34 20.20 -9.70
CA GLN A 314 -3.11 20.86 -10.08
C GLN A 314 -2.03 20.59 -9.06
N MET A 315 -0.83 20.32 -9.56
CA MET A 315 0.38 20.14 -8.76
C MET A 315 1.37 21.22 -9.14
N GLU A 316 1.93 21.87 -8.13
CA GLU A 316 3.00 22.84 -8.27
C GLU A 316 4.19 22.37 -7.42
N TYR A 317 5.38 22.74 -7.83
CA TYR A 317 6.58 22.43 -7.05
C TYR A 317 7.60 23.56 -7.12
N ASN A 318 8.44 23.63 -6.09
CA ASN A 318 9.60 24.49 -6.03
C ASN A 318 10.82 23.68 -5.57
N ILE A 319 11.86 23.62 -6.41
CA ILE A 319 13.11 22.92 -6.06
C ILE A 319 13.84 23.70 -4.98
N ILE A 320 14.15 23.01 -3.88
CA ILE A 320 14.96 23.56 -2.80
C ILE A 320 16.43 23.55 -3.27
N LYS A 321 17.06 24.72 -3.26
CA LYS A 321 18.44 24.90 -3.71
C LYS A 321 19.46 24.46 -2.68
#